data_AF-A0A7V4AMB1-F1
#
_entry.id   AF-A0A7V4AMB1-F1
#
_cell.length_a   1.000
_cell.length_b   1.000
_cell.length_c   1.000
_cell.angle_alpha   90.00
_cell.angle_beta   90.00
_cell.angle_gamma   90.00
#
_symmetry.space_group_name_H-M   'P 1'
#
loop_
_entity.id
_entity.type
_entity.pdbx_description
1 polymer ?
#
loop_
_entity_poly.entity_id
_entity_poly.type
_entity_poly.pdbx_seq_one_letter_code
_entity_poly.pdbx_strand_id
1 'polypeptide(L)' 'PSLLGLTRKGVHIETDEAGRTSYPRVYAAGVARGKVPGHAIVSAGDGAYVAIHLISDLRGEPYKDHAT' A
#
# COMPACT_ATOMS: atom_id res chain seq x y z
N PRO A 1 3.95 -16.19 14.26
CA PRO A 1 3.02 -15.34 13.47
C PRO A 1 2.71 -14.04 14.22
N SER A 2 2.77 -12.89 13.54
CA SER A 2 2.32 -11.61 14.10
C SER A 2 0.78 -11.52 14.12
N LEU A 3 0.24 -10.49 14.79
CA LEU A 3 -1.18 -10.35 15.15
C LEU A 3 -2.20 -10.64 14.01
N LEU A 4 -1.98 -10.10 12.82
CA LEU A 4 -2.91 -10.23 11.68
C LEU A 4 -2.61 -11.41 10.75
N GLY A 5 -1.53 -12.16 11.00
CA GLY A 5 -1.18 -13.32 10.15
C GLY A 5 -0.89 -13.02 8.68
N LEU A 6 -0.49 -11.79 8.34
CA LEU A 6 -0.24 -11.38 6.95
C LEU A 6 0.90 -12.17 6.30
N THR A 7 0.78 -12.46 5.00
CA THR A 7 1.85 -13.06 4.21
C THR A 7 3.03 -12.09 4.10
N ARG A 8 4.25 -12.62 3.99
CA ARG A 8 5.50 -11.85 4.10
C ARG A 8 6.34 -12.01 2.84
N LYS A 9 6.97 -10.91 2.41
CA LYS A 9 8.00 -10.90 1.37
C LYS A 9 9.32 -10.51 2.04
N GLY A 10 10.13 -11.51 2.40
CA GLY A 10 11.30 -11.31 3.24
C GLY A 10 10.92 -10.72 4.60
N VAL A 11 11.56 -9.61 4.99
CA VAL A 11 11.27 -8.90 6.26
C VAL A 11 10.06 -7.96 6.18
N HIS A 12 9.48 -7.76 4.99
CA HIS A 12 8.38 -6.83 4.73
C HIS A 12 7.02 -7.55 4.63
N ILE A 13 5.93 -6.78 4.61
CA ILE A 13 4.58 -7.27 4.32
C ILE A 13 4.48 -7.53 2.82
N GLU A 14 3.99 -8.71 2.43
CA GLU A 14 3.72 -8.99 1.02
C GLU A 14 2.46 -8.23 0.58
N THR A 15 2.53 -7.57 -0.57
CA THR A 15 1.39 -6.90 -1.21
C THR A 15 1.39 -7.13 -2.71
N ASP A 16 0.23 -6.92 -3.33
CA ASP A 16 0.15 -6.64 -4.77
C ASP A 16 0.74 -5.26 -5.12
N GLU A 17 0.67 -4.87 -6.40
CA GLU A 17 1.17 -3.57 -6.87
C GLU A 17 0.48 -2.40 -6.17
N ALA A 18 -0.83 -2.49 -5.96
CA ALA A 18 -1.67 -1.46 -5.35
C ALA A 18 -1.58 -1.40 -3.80
N GLY A 19 -0.82 -2.29 -3.17
CA GLY A 19 -0.60 -2.29 -1.72
C GLY A 19 -1.59 -3.14 -0.92
N ARG A 20 -2.40 -3.97 -1.59
CA ARG A 20 -3.33 -4.90 -0.93
C ARG A 20 -2.53 -6.05 -0.31
N THR A 21 -2.79 -6.34 0.95
CA THR A 21 -2.16 -7.47 1.66
C THR A 21 -2.96 -8.76 1.41
N SER A 22 -2.50 -9.88 1.97
CA SER A 22 -3.25 -11.14 1.96
C SER A 22 -4.56 -11.10 2.77
N TYR A 23 -4.76 -10.07 3.59
CA TYR A 23 -5.99 -9.89 4.37
C TYR A 23 -6.90 -8.85 3.69
N PRO A 24 -8.15 -9.21 3.32
CA PRO A 24 -9.08 -8.28 2.66
C PRO A 24 -9.31 -6.99 3.44
N ARG A 25 -9.24 -5.84 2.75
CA ARG A 25 -9.37 -4.49 3.32
C ARG A 25 -8.23 -4.07 4.27
N VAL A 26 -7.11 -4.80 4.28
CA VAL A 26 -5.87 -4.38 4.92
C VAL A 26 -4.84 -4.07 3.85
N TYR A 27 -4.25 -2.88 3.92
CA TYR A 27 -3.26 -2.38 2.97
C TYR A 27 -1.95 -2.08 3.70
N ALA A 28 -0.83 -2.11 2.96
CA ALA A 28 0.46 -1.65 3.45
C ALA A 28 1.09 -0.69 2.42
N ALA A 29 1.93 0.24 2.89
CA ALA A 29 2.61 1.24 2.06
C ALA A 29 3.99 1.59 2.64
N GLY A 30 4.83 2.21 1.84
CA GLY A 30 6.19 2.65 2.18
C GLY A 30 7.11 1.48 2.53
N VAL A 31 8.00 1.70 3.49
CA VAL A 31 8.98 0.71 3.97
C VAL A 31 8.30 -0.56 4.47
N ALA A 32 7.07 -0.47 5.00
CA ALA A 32 6.33 -1.63 5.50
C ALA A 32 6.10 -2.70 4.42
N ARG A 33 5.95 -2.29 3.15
CA ARG A 33 5.79 -3.18 1.99
C ARG A 33 7.06 -3.36 1.14
N GLY A 34 8.21 -2.94 1.66
CA GLY A 34 9.50 -3.14 1.02
C GLY A 34 9.94 -2.05 0.06
N LYS A 35 9.40 -0.81 0.16
CA LYS A 35 10.01 0.35 -0.50
C LYS A 35 11.26 0.77 0.28
N VAL A 36 12.41 0.21 -0.10
CA VAL A 36 13.71 0.39 0.56
C VAL A 36 14.83 0.70 -0.45
N PRO A 37 15.90 1.42 -0.07
CA PRO A 37 16.19 2.00 1.25
C PRO A 37 15.18 3.09 1.63
N GLY A 38 14.75 3.10 2.89
CA GLY A 38 13.70 4.00 3.36
C GLY A 38 14.10 5.46 3.27
N HIS A 39 13.36 6.23 2.47
CA HIS A 39 13.50 7.68 2.36
C HIS A 39 12.15 8.34 2.50
N ALA A 40 12.14 9.58 3.02
CA ALA A 40 10.92 10.33 3.29
C ALA A 40 10.03 10.43 2.05
N ILE A 41 10.57 10.92 0.93
CA ILE A 41 9.77 11.15 -0.27
C ILE A 41 9.34 9.85 -0.97
N VAL A 42 10.14 8.78 -0.86
CA VAL A 42 9.78 7.46 -1.39
C VAL A 42 8.57 6.90 -0.63
N SER A 43 8.58 7.02 0.69
CA SER A 43 7.46 6.57 1.52
C SER A 43 6.21 7.42 1.32
N ALA A 44 6.38 8.74 1.16
CA ALA A 44 5.27 9.64 0.85
C ALA A 44 4.62 9.32 -0.50
N GLY A 45 5.43 9.12 -1.56
CA GLY A 45 4.93 8.77 -2.88
C GLY A 45 4.22 7.42 -2.90
N ASP A 46 4.77 6.39 -2.24
CA ASP A 46 4.13 5.08 -2.16
C ASP A 46 2.85 5.11 -1.31
N GLY A 47 2.83 5.89 -0.22
CA GLY A 47 1.64 6.14 0.58
C GLY A 47 0.51 6.75 -0.24
N ALA A 48 0.81 7.79 -1.03
CA ALA A 48 -0.16 8.40 -1.94
C ALA A 48 -0.64 7.41 -3.01
N TYR A 49 0.27 6.65 -3.62
CA TYR A 49 -0.07 5.65 -4.63
C TYR A 49 -1.04 4.57 -4.11
N VAL A 50 -0.78 4.02 -2.92
CA VAL A 50 -1.66 3.03 -2.28
C VAL A 50 -3.00 3.66 -1.88
N ALA A 51 -2.99 4.90 -1.37
CA ALA A 51 -4.21 5.61 -1.00
C ALA A 51 -5.14 5.86 -2.20
N ILE A 52 -4.60 6.26 -3.36
CA ILE A 52 -5.39 6.41 -4.59
C ILE A 52 -6.05 5.10 -5.01
N HIS A 53 -5.34 3.97 -4.92
CA HIS A 53 -5.89 2.66 -5.25
C HIS A 53 -6.96 2.22 -4.24
N LEU A 54 -6.73 2.46 -2.95
CA LEU A 54 -7.74 2.19 -1.92
C LEU A 54 -9.02 2.98 -2.18
N ILE A 55 -8.92 4.27 -2.50
CA ILE A 55 -10.10 5.09 -2.83
C ILE A 55 -10.77 4.58 -4.11
N SER A 56 -9.97 4.14 -5.10
CA SER A 56 -10.50 3.56 -6.34
C SER A 56 -11.30 2.28 -6.07
N ASP A 57 -10.83 1.42 -5.16
CA ASP A 57 -11.55 0.22 -4.72
C ASP A 57 -12.88 0.56 -4.05
N LEU A 58 -12.89 1.60 -3.20
CA LEU A 58 -14.10 2.05 -2.51
C LEU A 58 -15.15 2.65 -3.46
N ARG A 59 -14.71 3.29 -4.55
CA ARG A 59 -15.59 3.94 -5.52
C ARG A 59 -15.99 3.04 -6.68
N GLY A 60 -15.25 1.96 -6.93
CA GLY A 60 -15.46 1.09 -8.10
C GLY A 60 -14.98 1.71 -9.43
N GLU A 61 -14.20 2.79 -9.37
CA GLU A 61 -13.64 3.48 -10.53
C GLU A 61 -12.28 4.11 -10.22
N PRO A 62 -11.42 4.35 -11.23
CA PRO A 62 -10.13 5.01 -11.01
C PRO A 62 -10.27 6.41 -10.39
N TYR A 63 -9.73 6.61 -9.19
CA TYR A 63 -9.71 7.90 -8.51
C TYR A 63 -8.50 8.75 -8.94
N LYS A 64 -8.72 10.06 -9.07
CA LYS A 64 -7.69 11.06 -9.36
C LYS A 64 -7.92 12.27 -8.46
N ASP A 65 -6.86 12.78 -7.85
CA ASP A 65 -6.88 14.02 -7.08
C ASP A 65 -6.14 15.11 -7.86
N HIS A 66 -6.84 15.71 -8.83
CA HIS A 66 -6.34 16.82 -9.64
C HIS A 66 -7.07 18.10 -9.23
N ALA A 67 -6.35 19.23 -9.20
CA ALA A 67 -7.00 20.53 -9.15
C ALA A 67 -7.67 20.82 -10.50
N THR A 68 -8.90 21.35 -10.44
CA THR A 68 -9.65 21.88 -11.60
C THR A 68 -9.05 23.17 -12.11
#